data_AF-A0A9P4K3Q7-F1
#
_entry.id   AF-A0A9P4K3Q7-F1
#
_cell.length_a   1.000
_cell.length_b   1.000
_cell.length_c   1.000
_cell.angle_alpha   90.00
_cell.angle_beta   90.00
_cell.angle_gamma   90.00
#
_symmetry.space_group_name_H-M   'P 1'
#
loop_
_entity.id
_entity.type
_entity.pdbx_description
1 polymer ?
#
loop_
_entity_poly.entity_id
_entity_poly.type
_entity_poly.pdbx_seq_one_letter_code
_entity_poly.pdbx_strand_id
1 'polypeptide(L)'
;MKFITVSTALFVAAVSGAPVENQIPPNIEVDLKVLPAFTPVIKGAPFVSTPGEEVKRDVADLSKRATLTVDIWIDANRAGRHEGLITDTQRCYNLGNGWNDEISSLSVPNGFGCIFYRDNGCSNNDYRLTVPGGNYIANLQTYNFNDIISSYLCYN
;
A
#
# COMPACT_ATOMS: atom_id res chain seq x y z
N MET A 1 -48.14 -60.87 4.30
CA MET A 1 -48.18 -59.46 4.77
C MET A 1 -46.81 -58.85 4.56
N LYS A 2 -46.78 -57.53 4.34
CA LYS A 2 -45.77 -56.74 3.61
C LYS A 2 -44.34 -56.74 4.18
N PHE A 3 -43.36 -56.76 3.27
CA PHE A 3 -41.95 -56.40 3.50
C PHE A 3 -41.80 -54.88 3.47
N ILE A 4 -41.00 -54.30 4.38
CA ILE A 4 -40.61 -52.89 4.35
C ILE A 4 -39.09 -52.82 4.33
N THR A 5 -38.53 -52.41 3.19
CA THR A 5 -37.12 -52.11 2.98
C THR A 5 -36.97 -50.59 3.07
N VAL A 6 -36.14 -50.08 3.97
CA VAL A 6 -35.82 -48.64 4.08
C VAL A 6 -34.41 -48.43 3.55
N SER A 7 -34.29 -47.83 2.37
CA SER A 7 -33.02 -47.41 1.78
C SER A 7 -32.66 -46.01 2.27
N THR A 8 -31.53 -45.88 2.96
CA THR A 8 -30.96 -44.59 3.39
C THR A 8 -30.08 -44.05 2.27
N ALA A 9 -30.45 -42.92 1.67
CA ALA A 9 -29.63 -42.23 0.68
C ALA A 9 -28.62 -41.32 1.39
N LEU A 10 -27.33 -41.54 1.13
CA LEU A 10 -26.22 -40.67 1.54
C LEU A 10 -26.16 -39.45 0.61
N PHE A 11 -26.31 -38.25 1.17
CA PHE A 11 -26.01 -37.00 0.47
C PHE A 11 -24.50 -36.73 0.56
N VAL A 12 -23.80 -36.79 -0.58
CA VAL A 12 -22.42 -36.33 -0.70
C VAL A 12 -22.45 -34.84 -1.06
N ALA A 13 -22.05 -33.97 -0.14
CA ALA A 13 -21.84 -32.56 -0.42
C ALA A 13 -20.54 -32.39 -1.21
N ALA A 14 -20.64 -32.08 -2.50
CA ALA A 14 -19.49 -31.70 -3.32
C ALA A 14 -19.09 -30.26 -2.95
N VAL A 15 -17.95 -30.09 -2.27
CA VAL A 15 -17.33 -28.78 -2.07
C VAL A 15 -16.63 -28.41 -3.38
N SER A 16 -17.30 -27.63 -4.23
CA SER A 16 -16.67 -27.03 -5.40
C SER A 16 -15.81 -25.85 -4.94
N GLY A 17 -14.50 -26.06 -4.82
CA GLY A 17 -13.54 -24.97 -4.75
C GLY A 17 -13.56 -24.22 -6.09
N ALA A 18 -14.05 -22.98 -6.10
CA ALA A 18 -13.93 -22.12 -7.25
C ALA A 18 -12.43 -21.90 -7.58
N PRO A 19 -12.05 -21.80 -8.87
CA PRO A 19 -10.70 -21.41 -9.24
C PRO A 19 -10.39 -20.03 -8.64
N VAL A 20 -9.18 -19.87 -8.09
CA VAL A 20 -8.67 -18.57 -7.65
C VAL A 20 -8.70 -17.63 -8.85
N GLU A 21 -9.67 -16.71 -8.86
CA GLU A 21 -9.73 -15.57 -9.77
C GLU A 21 -8.35 -14.90 -9.77
N ASN A 22 -7.81 -14.54 -10.94
CA ASN A 22 -6.57 -13.78 -11.06
C ASN A 22 -6.76 -12.39 -10.41
N GLN A 23 -6.66 -12.33 -9.09
CA GLN A 23 -6.77 -11.08 -8.33
C GLN A 23 -5.54 -10.24 -8.62
N ILE A 24 -5.76 -9.05 -9.18
CA ILE A 24 -4.70 -8.04 -9.34
C ILE A 24 -4.18 -7.73 -7.94
N PRO A 25 -2.85 -7.78 -7.71
CA PRO A 25 -2.29 -7.49 -6.39
C PRO A 25 -2.57 -6.02 -6.00
N PRO A 26 -2.62 -5.71 -4.69
CA PRO A 26 -2.89 -4.35 -4.21
C PRO A 26 -1.75 -3.37 -4.51
N ASN A 27 -0.51 -3.86 -4.65
CA ASN A 27 0.65 -3.08 -5.07
C ASN A 27 1.38 -3.76 -6.23
N ILE A 28 1.60 -3.03 -7.31
CA ILE A 28 2.23 -3.51 -8.56
C ILE A 28 3.57 -2.80 -8.72
N GLU A 29 4.67 -3.53 -8.65
CA GLU A 29 6.01 -2.95 -8.79
C GLU A 29 6.20 -2.33 -10.19
N VAL A 30 6.78 -1.13 -10.20
CA VAL A 30 7.16 -0.41 -11.42
C VAL A 30 8.67 -0.22 -11.43
N ASP A 31 9.31 -0.60 -12.53
CA ASP A 31 10.73 -0.37 -12.74
C ASP A 31 11.00 1.13 -12.99
N LEU A 32 11.62 1.79 -12.02
CA LEU A 32 12.02 3.18 -12.14
C LEU A 32 13.42 3.28 -12.76
N LYS A 33 13.52 4.02 -13.87
CA LYS A 33 14.82 4.40 -14.45
C LYS A 33 15.64 5.29 -13.52
N VAL A 34 14.98 6.09 -12.68
CA VAL A 34 15.61 7.03 -11.74
C VAL A 34 14.79 7.07 -10.45
N LEU A 35 15.43 6.81 -9.31
CA LEU A 35 14.79 6.91 -8.01
C LEU A 35 14.62 8.38 -7.59
N PRO A 36 13.47 8.72 -6.97
CA PRO A 36 13.24 10.06 -6.42
C PRO A 36 14.24 10.39 -5.31
N ALA A 37 14.57 11.67 -5.18
CA ALA A 37 15.33 12.15 -4.03
C ALA A 37 14.41 12.12 -2.79
N PHE A 38 14.89 11.51 -1.70
CA PHE A 38 14.24 11.50 -0.40
C PHE A 38 15.17 12.12 0.64
N THR A 39 14.60 12.80 1.63
CA THR A 39 15.34 13.22 2.82
C THR A 39 15.55 11.99 3.73
N PRO A 40 16.67 11.89 4.47
CA PRO A 40 16.84 10.81 5.46
C PRO A 40 15.64 10.76 6.41
N VAL A 41 15.31 9.59 6.98
CA VAL A 41 14.19 9.46 7.93
C VAL A 41 14.44 10.31 9.17
N ILE A 42 14.04 11.58 9.12
CA ILE A 42 14.03 12.47 10.28
C ILE A 42 12.75 12.16 11.04
N LYS A 43 12.82 12.00 12.37
CA LYS A 43 11.61 12.09 13.21
C LYS A 43 10.96 13.46 12.95
N GLY A 44 9.83 13.45 12.25
CA GLY A 44 9.16 14.67 11.82
C GLY A 44 7.70 14.41 11.48
N ALA A 45 6.93 15.50 11.34
CA ALA A 45 5.55 15.44 10.89
C ALA A 45 5.50 15.15 9.37
N PRO A 46 4.43 14.50 8.88
CA PRO A 46 4.19 14.38 7.44
C PRO A 46 4.14 15.75 6.77
N PHE A 47 4.66 15.86 5.55
CA PHE A 47 4.66 17.09 4.79
C PHE A 47 4.38 16.84 3.30
N VAL A 48 3.72 17.81 2.67
CA VAL A 48 3.41 17.79 1.24
C VAL A 48 4.44 18.64 0.51
N SER A 49 4.90 18.18 -0.65
CA SER A 49 5.80 18.95 -1.51
C SER A 49 5.23 19.07 -2.93
N THR A 50 5.54 20.18 -3.58
CA THR A 50 5.14 20.49 -4.96
C THR A 50 6.26 20.15 -5.95
N PRO A 51 5.97 20.05 -7.26
CA PRO A 51 6.98 19.75 -8.27
C PRO A 51 8.16 20.75 -8.24
N GLY A 52 9.40 20.25 -8.29
CA GLY A 52 10.61 21.08 -8.46
C GLY A 52 11.55 21.24 -7.26
N GLU A 53 11.34 20.52 -6.16
CA GLU A 53 12.27 20.53 -5.01
C GLU A 53 13.25 19.34 -5.08
N GLU A 54 14.50 19.63 -5.49
CA GLU A 54 15.59 18.66 -5.61
C GLU A 54 16.61 18.83 -4.47
N VAL A 55 16.91 17.75 -3.74
CA VAL A 55 17.99 17.69 -2.75
C VAL A 55 18.95 16.54 -3.12
N LYS A 56 20.27 16.81 -3.16
CA LYS A 56 21.33 15.85 -3.53
C LYS A 56 21.72 14.92 -2.36
N ARG A 57 22.11 13.68 -2.72
CA ARG A 57 22.26 12.48 -1.88
C ARG A 57 23.61 12.32 -1.16
N ASP A 58 23.55 11.59 -0.04
CA ASP A 58 24.57 10.64 0.42
C ASP A 58 24.07 9.18 0.26
N VAL A 59 25.01 8.24 0.14
CA VAL A 59 24.85 6.87 -0.40
C VAL A 59 24.25 5.90 0.64
N ALA A 60 23.37 5.00 0.18
CA ALA A 60 22.55 4.09 0.99
C ALA A 60 23.34 3.08 1.83
N ASP A 61 22.97 2.97 3.11
CA ASP A 61 23.43 1.94 4.05
C ASP A 61 22.49 0.70 3.98
N LEU A 62 23.07 -0.46 3.67
CA LEU A 62 22.38 -1.73 3.47
C LEU A 62 21.95 -2.32 4.83
N SER A 63 20.76 -1.95 5.26
CA SER A 63 20.16 -2.38 6.51
C SER A 63 19.31 -3.65 6.34
N LYS A 64 19.28 -4.44 7.42
CA LYS A 64 18.72 -5.80 7.52
C LYS A 64 17.26 -5.85 7.04
N ARG A 65 16.91 -6.82 6.18
CA ARG A 65 15.56 -7.04 5.59
C ARG A 65 14.49 -7.34 6.65
N ALA A 66 13.98 -6.32 7.32
CA ALA A 66 12.67 -6.40 7.94
C ALA A 66 11.63 -6.27 6.82
N THR A 67 10.63 -7.15 6.79
CA THR A 67 9.50 -7.03 5.85
C THR A 67 8.78 -5.72 6.14
N LEU A 68 8.90 -4.75 5.24
CA LEU A 68 8.23 -3.45 5.32
C LEU A 68 6.78 -3.64 4.86
N THR A 69 5.84 -3.37 5.76
CA THR A 69 4.39 -3.40 5.47
C THR A 69 3.82 -2.01 5.71
N VAL A 70 3.21 -1.42 4.69
CA VAL A 70 2.49 -0.14 4.80
C VAL A 70 1.01 -0.45 4.90
N ASP A 71 0.36 -0.05 5.99
CA ASP A 71 -1.09 -0.25 6.15
C ASP A 71 -1.87 0.90 5.55
N ILE A 72 -2.91 0.59 4.78
CA ILE A 72 -3.80 1.57 4.13
C ILE A 72 -5.27 1.26 4.40
N TRP A 73 -6.09 2.30 4.45
CA TRP A 73 -7.53 2.21 4.69
C TRP A 73 -8.31 3.10 3.74
N ILE A 74 -9.46 2.61 3.29
CA ILE A 74 -10.35 3.34 2.37
C ILE A 74 -11.02 4.53 3.05
N ASP A 75 -11.28 4.44 4.35
CA ASP A 75 -11.88 5.52 5.12
C ASP A 75 -10.87 6.12 6.11
N ALA A 76 -11.18 7.32 6.60
CA ALA A 76 -10.44 7.96 7.68
C ALA A 76 -10.53 7.13 8.98
N ASN A 77 -9.57 7.34 9.87
CA ASN A 77 -9.53 6.74 11.21
C ASN A 77 -9.42 5.21 11.24
N ARG A 78 -8.71 4.59 10.28
CA ARG A 78 -8.59 3.12 10.13
C ARG A 78 -9.93 2.40 9.95
N ALA A 79 -10.87 3.04 9.27
CA ALA A 79 -12.18 2.47 8.99
C ALA A 79 -12.25 1.86 7.57
N GLY A 80 -13.32 1.13 7.31
CA GLY A 80 -13.60 0.53 6.01
C GLY A 80 -12.66 -0.61 5.62
N ARG A 81 -12.47 -0.79 4.30
CA ARG A 81 -11.51 -1.78 3.75
C ARG A 81 -10.10 -1.44 4.20
N HIS A 82 -9.31 -2.47 4.53
CA HIS A 82 -7.91 -2.38 4.98
C HIS A 82 -7.04 -3.35 4.18
N GLU A 83 -5.80 -2.94 3.89
CA GLU A 83 -4.79 -3.80 3.28
C GLU A 83 -3.39 -3.46 3.85
N GLY A 84 -2.58 -4.50 4.05
CA GLY A 84 -1.16 -4.36 4.37
C GLY A 84 -0.32 -4.54 3.11
N LEU A 85 0.27 -3.46 2.62
CA LEU A 85 1.09 -3.49 1.41
C LEU A 85 2.51 -3.95 1.75
N ILE A 86 2.84 -5.19 1.38
CA ILE A 86 4.20 -5.71 1.50
C ILE A 86 5.07 -5.05 0.43
N THR A 87 6.08 -4.29 0.86
CA THR A 87 6.86 -3.43 -0.02
C THR A 87 8.35 -3.55 0.25
N ASP A 88 9.16 -3.36 -0.78
CA ASP A 88 10.61 -3.20 -0.66
C ASP A 88 10.99 -1.71 -0.67
N THR A 89 12.04 -1.34 0.07
CA THR A 89 12.62 0.00 0.00
C THR A 89 13.21 0.27 -1.37
N GLN A 90 13.21 1.53 -1.79
CA GLN A 90 13.77 2.01 -3.06
C GLN A 90 13.11 1.37 -4.29
N ARG A 91 11.86 0.94 -4.16
CA ARG A 91 11.01 0.45 -5.24
C ARG A 91 9.75 1.30 -5.34
N CYS A 92 9.26 1.49 -6.56
CA CYS A 92 7.98 2.16 -6.81
C CYS A 92 6.89 1.13 -6.98
N TYR A 93 5.72 1.43 -6.44
CA TYR A 93 4.54 0.61 -6.60
C TYR A 93 3.33 1.46 -7.00
N ASN A 94 2.64 1.04 -8.05
CA ASN A 94 1.30 1.54 -8.36
C ASN A 94 0.26 0.79 -7.52
N LEU A 95 -0.80 1.48 -7.14
CA LEU A 95 -1.91 0.90 -6.38
C LEU A 95 -2.86 0.18 -7.33
N GLY A 96 -3.02 -1.13 -7.08
CA GLY A 96 -3.91 -2.02 -7.80
C GLY A 96 -5.16 -2.39 -6.98
N ASN A 97 -5.91 -3.38 -7.45
CA ASN A 97 -7.06 -3.95 -6.72
C ASN A 97 -8.12 -2.93 -6.23
N GLY A 98 -8.30 -1.84 -7.00
CA GLY A 98 -9.22 -0.75 -6.64
C GLY A 98 -8.75 0.10 -5.46
N TRP A 99 -7.44 0.22 -5.21
CA TRP A 99 -6.88 1.14 -4.22
C TRP A 99 -6.47 2.51 -4.80
N ASN A 100 -6.41 2.61 -6.13
CA ASN A 100 -6.08 3.85 -6.82
C ASN A 100 -7.12 4.93 -6.52
N ASP A 101 -6.68 6.04 -5.94
CA ASP A 101 -7.51 7.19 -5.58
C ASP A 101 -8.59 6.89 -4.54
N GLU A 102 -8.34 5.94 -3.64
CA GLU A 102 -9.35 5.47 -2.66
C GLU A 102 -8.85 5.54 -1.19
N ILE A 103 -7.60 5.93 -0.95
CA ILE A 103 -7.01 5.88 0.39
C ILE A 103 -7.32 7.17 1.15
N SER A 104 -7.91 7.03 2.34
CA SER A 104 -8.23 8.15 3.25
C SER A 104 -7.44 8.12 4.58
N SER A 105 -6.85 6.99 4.96
CA SER A 105 -5.88 6.93 6.08
C SER A 105 -4.81 5.87 5.86
N LEU A 106 -3.63 6.04 6.48
CA LEU A 106 -2.48 5.14 6.30
C LEU A 106 -1.51 5.14 7.50
N SER A 107 -0.68 4.11 7.59
CA SER A 107 0.35 3.95 8.62
C SER A 107 1.66 3.45 8.01
N VAL A 108 2.75 4.15 8.31
CA VAL A 108 4.10 3.77 7.91
C VAL A 108 4.84 3.20 9.13
N PRO A 109 5.43 2.01 9.05
CA PRO A 109 6.10 1.39 10.20
C PRO A 109 7.34 2.19 10.62
N ASN A 110 7.78 1.98 11.87
CA ASN A 110 8.98 2.61 12.39
C ASN A 110 10.22 2.19 11.58
N GLY A 111 11.13 3.13 11.37
CA GLY A 111 12.41 2.89 10.68
C GLY A 111 12.36 2.99 9.16
N PHE A 112 11.24 3.42 8.56
CA PHE A 112 11.10 3.60 7.12
C PHE A 112 10.32 4.87 6.81
N GLY A 113 10.71 5.65 5.81
CA GLY A 113 9.88 6.74 5.27
C GLY A 113 9.17 6.28 4.01
N CYS A 114 8.01 6.85 3.69
CA CYS A 114 7.35 6.62 2.41
C CYS A 114 6.92 7.94 1.77
N ILE A 115 7.02 7.99 0.46
CA ILE A 115 6.50 9.07 -0.38
C ILE A 115 5.31 8.51 -1.14
N PHE A 116 4.16 9.15 -0.98
CA PHE A 116 2.92 8.85 -1.69
C PHE A 116 2.72 9.89 -2.79
N TYR A 117 2.33 9.43 -3.96
CA TYR A 117 2.22 10.20 -5.19
C TYR A 117 0.78 10.19 -5.66
N ARG A 118 0.36 11.32 -6.22
CA ARG A 118 -0.98 11.44 -6.78
C ARG A 118 -1.14 10.57 -8.01
N ASP A 119 -0.17 10.61 -8.91
CA ASP A 119 -0.19 9.92 -10.18
C ASP A 119 0.59 8.60 -10.08
N ASN A 120 0.43 7.74 -11.09
CA ASN A 120 1.16 6.48 -11.20
C ASN A 120 2.64 6.70 -11.53
N GLY A 121 3.51 5.79 -11.08
CA GLY A 121 4.91 5.73 -11.48
C GLY A 121 5.89 6.60 -10.69
N CYS A 122 5.52 7.04 -9.47
CA CYS A 122 6.41 7.71 -8.51
C CYS A 122 7.24 8.86 -9.10
N SER A 123 6.62 9.72 -9.91
CA SER A 123 7.31 10.81 -10.61
C SER A 123 7.78 11.90 -9.65
N ASN A 124 9.01 12.39 -9.83
CA ASN A 124 9.55 13.52 -9.06
C ASN A 124 8.81 14.85 -9.27
N ASN A 125 8.11 14.97 -10.40
CA ASN A 125 7.37 16.18 -10.77
C ASN A 125 5.90 16.10 -10.39
N ASP A 126 5.54 15.18 -9.51
CA ASP A 126 4.18 14.97 -9.07
C ASP A 126 3.91 15.61 -7.69
N TYR A 127 2.64 15.80 -7.39
CA TYR A 127 2.17 16.18 -6.07
C TYR A 127 2.37 15.00 -5.12
N ARG A 128 3.15 15.20 -4.05
CA ARG A 128 3.59 14.11 -3.19
C ARG A 128 3.49 14.43 -1.70
N LEU A 129 3.07 13.43 -0.94
CA LEU A 129 3.04 13.45 0.52
C LEU A 129 4.15 12.55 1.06
N THR A 130 5.08 13.14 1.82
CA THR A 130 6.14 12.39 2.50
C THR A 130 5.72 12.11 3.94
N VAL A 131 5.75 10.83 4.30
CA VAL A 131 5.33 10.33 5.61
C VAL A 131 6.53 9.65 6.27
N PRO A 132 7.12 10.26 7.31
CA PRO A 132 8.23 9.66 8.03
C PRO A 132 7.81 8.40 8.80
N GLY A 133 8.78 7.55 9.14
CA GLY A 133 8.51 6.29 9.81
C GLY A 133 7.90 6.42 11.19
N GLY A 134 7.02 5.47 11.50
CA GLY A 134 6.29 5.42 12.77
C GLY A 134 5.08 6.33 12.82
N ASN A 135 4.77 7.05 11.73
CA ASN A 135 3.61 7.92 11.67
C ASN A 135 2.37 7.17 11.19
N TYR A 136 1.25 7.55 11.80
CA TYR A 136 -0.09 7.19 11.36
C TYR A 136 -0.82 8.49 10.99
N ILE A 137 -1.37 8.52 9.78
CA ILE A 137 -2.19 9.63 9.29
C ILE A 137 -3.65 9.22 9.41
N ALA A 138 -4.35 9.82 10.36
CA ALA A 138 -5.74 9.49 10.64
C ALA A 138 -6.72 10.01 9.58
N ASN A 139 -6.37 11.08 8.88
CA ASN A 139 -7.20 11.65 7.82
C ASN A 139 -6.31 12.36 6.80
N LEU A 140 -6.27 11.84 5.58
CA LEU A 140 -5.47 12.41 4.49
C LEU A 140 -6.04 13.73 3.97
N GLN A 141 -7.31 14.04 4.24
CA GLN A 141 -7.91 15.35 3.94
C GLN A 141 -7.16 16.49 4.63
N THR A 142 -6.55 16.26 5.80
CA THR A 142 -5.74 17.28 6.50
C THR A 142 -4.54 17.75 5.67
N TYR A 143 -4.11 16.94 4.70
CA TYR A 143 -2.99 17.21 3.79
C TYR A 143 -3.45 17.45 2.34
N ASN A 144 -4.76 17.56 2.09
CA ASN A 144 -5.36 17.58 0.75
C ASN A 144 -4.94 16.36 -0.11
N PHE A 145 -4.79 15.20 0.54
CA PHE A 145 -4.30 13.96 -0.07
C PHE A 145 -5.30 12.80 0.03
N ASN A 146 -6.56 13.11 0.36
CA ASN A 146 -7.63 12.14 0.46
C ASN A 146 -8.01 11.63 -0.92
N ASP A 147 -8.11 10.31 -1.10
CA ASP A 147 -8.69 9.69 -2.30
C ASP A 147 -8.03 10.15 -3.60
N ILE A 148 -6.70 10.35 -3.57
CA ILE A 148 -5.93 10.76 -4.75
C ILE A 148 -4.58 10.05 -4.87
N ILE A 149 -4.30 9.07 -4.01
CA ILE A 149 -3.02 8.34 -4.07
C ILE A 149 -3.12 7.26 -5.15
N SER A 150 -2.20 7.29 -6.11
CA SER A 150 -2.09 6.24 -7.14
C SER A 150 -0.79 5.45 -7.07
N SER A 151 0.29 6.00 -6.51
CA SER A 151 1.54 5.25 -6.34
C SER A 151 2.32 5.66 -5.10
N TYR A 152 3.29 4.82 -4.69
CA TYR A 152 4.13 5.10 -3.53
C TYR A 152 5.52 4.45 -3.66
N LEU A 153 6.47 5.02 -2.91
CA LEU A 153 7.83 4.53 -2.78
C LEU A 153 8.30 4.71 -1.34
N CYS A 154 8.94 3.68 -0.78
CA CYS A 154 9.48 3.76 0.58
C CYS A 154 11.01 3.73 0.60
N TYR A 155 11.59 4.24 1.67
CA TYR A 155 13.03 4.39 1.88
C TYR A 155 13.37 4.18 3.37
N ASN A 156 14.66 4.01 3.67
CA ASN A 156 15.22 4.04 5.02
C ASN A 156 16.15 5.25 5.14
#